data_AF-A0AA37W7W9-F1
#
_entry.id   AF-A0AA37W7W9-F1
#
_cell.length_a   1.000
_cell.length_b   1.000
_cell.length_c   1.000
_cell.angle_alpha   90.00
_cell.angle_beta   90.00
_cell.angle_gamma   90.00
#
_symmetry.space_group_name_H-M   'P 1'
#
loop_
_entity.id
_entity.type
_entity.pdbx_description
1 polymer ?
#
loop_
_entity_poly.entity_id
_entity_poly.type
_entity_poly.pdbx_seq_one_letter_code
_entity_poly.pdbx_strand_id
1 'polypeptide(L)'
;MPRIIAFTLTLIISTLGSANPALPETAPAPTPDQPPEHQANRQDSQQNQQQDQQQALKETVESLEKPLYSPFIERYVLDELKQLRVDLSAQKAELIQQIVDREINSIDRGVTYATDTVTYFFYLIAAASSVLVLVGWNSIREIKDKVHSLADEEIAKLVKQYEERLYYIEKQLNQKTRHIKENKAEIELTQEIQSLWLRAGQDNNIHNKISIYDQILKLKPEDCEAITYKADAVLELNEPQWAANLCHQALAIDPENGHAFYQLACAYTALDRKEEAIQYLQEALKRSDTYKDYMLSDEALVPLHDLEEFKTLTPSA
;
A
#
# COMPACT_ATOMS: atom_id res chain seq x y z
N MET A 1 9.30 12.77 -18.24
CA MET A 1 10.49 13.46 -17.69
C MET A 1 10.86 12.78 -16.38
N PRO A 2 12.12 12.75 -15.92
CA PRO A 2 13.37 13.31 -16.48
C PRO A 2 14.10 12.26 -17.39
N ARG A 3 15.23 12.46 -18.09
CA ARG A 3 16.40 13.37 -18.03
C ARG A 3 17.45 13.07 -16.94
N ILE A 4 18.31 12.06 -17.17
CA ILE A 4 19.77 12.01 -16.87
C ILE A 4 20.33 10.79 -17.62
N ILE A 5 21.11 11.02 -18.69
CA ILE A 5 22.44 10.43 -18.95
C ILE A 5 23.13 11.45 -19.86
N ALA A 6 24.27 12.00 -19.43
CA ALA A 6 25.03 12.97 -20.19
C ALA A 6 26.37 12.36 -20.65
N PHE A 7 26.72 12.63 -21.90
CA PHE A 7 28.07 12.87 -22.43
C PHE A 7 29.28 12.35 -21.63
N THR A 8 30.10 11.53 -22.29
CA THR A 8 31.52 11.89 -22.58
C THR A 8 32.13 10.90 -23.57
N LEU A 9 32.23 11.30 -24.84
CA LEU A 9 33.09 10.63 -25.82
C LEU A 9 33.59 11.66 -26.85
N THR A 10 34.63 12.42 -26.49
CA THR A 10 35.30 13.29 -27.48
C THR A 10 36.77 13.55 -27.16
N LEU A 11 37.61 13.27 -28.16
CA LEU A 11 38.77 14.06 -28.61
C LEU A 11 39.96 14.30 -27.65
N ILE A 12 41.06 13.59 -27.92
CA ILE A 12 42.40 14.23 -28.07
C ILE A 12 43.12 13.60 -29.28
N ILE A 13 43.09 14.29 -30.42
CA ILE A 13 44.05 14.12 -31.53
C ILE A 13 44.44 15.52 -32.03
N SER A 14 45.61 15.99 -31.60
CA SER A 14 46.37 17.08 -32.24
C SER A 14 47.75 17.16 -31.58
N THR A 15 48.84 16.85 -32.30
CA THR A 15 49.63 17.72 -33.21
C THR A 15 50.64 18.61 -32.46
N LEU A 16 51.65 19.09 -33.22
CA LEU A 16 52.93 19.67 -32.78
C LEU A 16 53.93 18.64 -32.20
N GLY A 17 55.23 18.76 -32.47
CA GLY A 17 55.90 19.74 -33.33
C GLY A 17 57.41 19.55 -33.36
N SER A 18 58.04 19.95 -34.46
CA SER A 18 59.49 19.91 -34.67
C SER A 18 60.26 20.87 -33.76
N ALA A 19 61.35 20.42 -33.13
CA ALA A 19 62.57 21.21 -32.94
C ALA A 19 63.73 20.35 -32.37
N ASN A 20 64.82 20.24 -33.12
CA ASN A 20 66.18 20.14 -32.56
C ASN A 20 66.67 21.59 -32.35
N PRO A 21 67.40 21.93 -31.28
CA PRO A 21 68.86 22.08 -31.47
C PRO A 21 69.75 21.84 -30.22
N ALA A 22 71.06 21.97 -30.46
CA ALA A 22 72.13 22.36 -29.53
C ALA A 22 72.81 21.28 -28.64
N LEU A 23 73.82 20.64 -29.24
CA LEU A 23 75.15 20.43 -28.62
C LEU A 23 75.76 21.80 -28.20
N PRO A 24 76.66 21.86 -27.20
CA PRO A 24 78.10 21.67 -27.44
C PRO A 24 78.79 20.92 -26.27
N GLU A 25 80.12 20.73 -26.12
CA GLU A 25 81.33 21.29 -26.75
C GLU A 25 82.47 20.23 -26.55
N THR A 26 83.21 19.82 -27.61
CA THR A 26 84.68 20.06 -27.80
C THR A 26 85.65 19.28 -26.87
N ALA A 27 86.91 18.97 -27.22
CA ALA A 27 87.74 18.91 -28.45
C ALA A 27 89.15 18.36 -28.00
N PRO A 28 90.22 18.28 -28.81
CA PRO A 28 90.38 18.66 -30.21
C PRO A 28 91.06 17.64 -31.15
N ALA A 29 91.06 18.01 -32.43
CA ALA A 29 91.88 17.45 -33.51
C ALA A 29 93.37 17.87 -33.37
N PRO A 30 94.24 17.54 -34.36
CA PRO A 30 94.32 18.43 -35.52
C PRO A 30 94.41 17.73 -36.90
N THR A 31 93.57 18.17 -37.83
CA THR A 31 93.91 18.47 -39.25
C THR A 31 94.87 19.68 -39.33
N PRO A 32 95.51 20.04 -40.47
CA PRO A 32 95.06 19.89 -41.86
C PRO A 32 96.22 19.45 -42.82
N ASP A 33 96.32 19.70 -44.14
CA ASP A 33 95.51 20.35 -45.21
C ASP A 33 95.79 19.57 -46.52
N GLN A 34 94.80 19.17 -47.35
CA GLN A 34 94.20 19.87 -48.51
C GLN A 34 94.98 19.79 -49.87
N PRO A 35 94.27 19.89 -51.03
CA PRO A 35 94.49 19.00 -52.19
C PRO A 35 95.08 19.77 -53.43
N PRO A 36 95.09 19.25 -54.69
CA PRO A 36 93.86 19.11 -55.52
C PRO A 36 93.83 18.01 -56.65
N GLU A 37 92.62 17.74 -57.15
CA GLU A 37 92.24 17.54 -58.57
C GLU A 37 92.81 16.39 -59.48
N HIS A 38 92.22 16.31 -60.69
CA HIS A 38 92.49 15.37 -61.80
C HIS A 38 92.16 13.87 -61.64
N GLN A 39 90.87 13.49 -61.63
CA GLN A 39 90.42 12.14 -62.05
C GLN A 39 89.28 12.10 -63.10
N ALA A 40 88.61 13.22 -63.44
CA ALA A 40 87.62 13.23 -64.53
C ALA A 40 88.25 12.91 -65.91
N ASN A 41 89.55 13.12 -66.07
CA ASN A 41 90.32 12.77 -67.28
C ASN A 41 91.06 11.41 -67.14
N ARG A 42 90.90 10.71 -66.00
CA ARG A 42 91.47 9.35 -65.82
C ARG A 42 90.54 8.27 -66.31
N GLN A 43 89.21 8.45 -66.28
CA GLN A 43 88.30 7.36 -66.64
C GLN A 43 88.39 6.98 -68.12
N ASP A 44 88.51 7.93 -69.04
CA ASP A 44 88.70 7.63 -70.48
C ASP A 44 90.13 7.11 -70.76
N SER A 45 91.14 7.62 -70.05
CA SER A 45 92.52 7.09 -70.09
C SER A 45 92.58 5.65 -69.56
N GLN A 46 91.79 5.33 -68.54
CA GLN A 46 91.68 4.00 -67.93
C GLN A 46 90.80 3.06 -68.74
N GLN A 47 89.79 3.55 -69.45
CA GLN A 47 89.01 2.73 -70.38
C GLN A 47 89.82 2.34 -71.62
N ASN A 48 90.61 3.27 -72.20
CA ASN A 48 91.56 2.88 -73.24
C ASN A 48 92.63 1.91 -72.70
N GLN A 49 93.22 2.17 -71.52
CA GLN A 49 94.18 1.21 -70.92
C GLN A 49 93.55 -0.14 -70.56
N GLN A 50 92.27 -0.20 -70.18
CA GLN A 50 91.55 -1.45 -69.91
C GLN A 50 91.14 -2.17 -71.19
N GLN A 51 90.81 -1.46 -72.27
CA GLN A 51 90.58 -2.05 -73.58
C GLN A 51 91.90 -2.57 -74.17
N ASP A 52 92.98 -1.79 -74.14
CA ASP A 52 94.32 -2.24 -74.55
C ASP A 52 94.79 -3.43 -73.72
N GLN A 53 94.59 -3.44 -72.39
CA GLN A 53 94.88 -4.61 -71.56
C GLN A 53 93.98 -5.80 -71.89
N GLN A 54 92.68 -5.62 -72.14
CA GLN A 54 91.79 -6.72 -72.52
C GLN A 54 92.08 -7.26 -73.93
N GLN A 55 92.61 -6.42 -74.82
CA GLN A 55 92.97 -6.79 -76.19
C GLN A 55 94.33 -7.52 -76.21
N ALA A 56 95.32 -7.03 -75.43
CA ALA A 56 96.56 -7.75 -75.16
C ALA A 56 96.35 -9.06 -74.37
N LEU A 57 95.40 -9.10 -73.43
CA LEU A 57 94.97 -10.35 -72.77
C LEU A 57 94.31 -11.31 -73.76
N LYS A 58 93.52 -10.83 -74.72
CA LYS A 58 92.91 -11.69 -75.76
C LYS A 58 93.97 -12.27 -76.70
N GLU A 59 94.94 -11.47 -77.15
CA GLU A 59 96.06 -11.96 -77.97
C GLU A 59 96.95 -12.97 -77.21
N THR A 60 97.12 -12.82 -75.89
CA THR A 60 97.79 -13.85 -75.07
C THR A 60 96.90 -15.08 -74.83
N VAL A 61 95.59 -14.93 -74.67
CA VAL A 61 94.64 -16.05 -74.49
C VAL A 61 94.49 -16.88 -75.77
N GLU A 62 94.50 -16.26 -76.96
CA GLU A 62 94.45 -16.99 -78.24
C GLU A 62 95.78 -17.67 -78.63
N SER A 63 96.90 -17.33 -77.97
CA SER A 63 98.22 -17.96 -78.18
C SER A 63 98.62 -18.97 -77.09
N LEU A 64 97.72 -19.32 -76.17
CA LEU A 64 97.96 -20.26 -75.06
C LEU A 64 97.49 -21.69 -75.37
N GLU A 65 98.36 -22.50 -76.00
CA GLU A 65 98.09 -23.92 -76.35
C GLU A 65 98.06 -24.92 -75.17
N LYS A 66 98.14 -24.48 -73.90
CA LYS A 66 98.05 -25.38 -72.72
C LYS A 66 97.26 -24.77 -71.57
N PRO A 67 96.48 -25.58 -70.81
CA PRO A 67 95.72 -25.10 -69.67
C PRO A 67 96.64 -24.58 -68.56
N LEU A 68 96.28 -23.44 -67.99
CA LEU A 68 97.06 -22.71 -66.97
C LEU A 68 97.14 -23.40 -65.60
N TYR A 69 96.45 -24.52 -65.40
CA TYR A 69 96.42 -25.26 -64.14
C TYR A 69 96.70 -26.75 -64.36
N SER A 70 97.45 -27.36 -63.45
CA SER A 70 97.76 -28.79 -63.51
C SER A 70 96.63 -29.65 -62.91
N PRO A 71 96.44 -30.91 -63.36
CA PRO A 71 95.36 -31.79 -62.87
C PRO A 71 95.36 -32.05 -61.35
N PHE A 72 96.49 -31.83 -60.68
CA PHE A 72 96.59 -31.95 -59.22
C PHE A 72 95.92 -30.76 -58.49
N ILE A 73 96.08 -29.55 -59.02
CA ILE A 73 95.54 -28.32 -58.43
C ILE A 73 94.02 -28.30 -58.53
N GLU A 74 93.46 -28.74 -59.67
CA GLU A 74 92.01 -28.87 -59.87
C GLU A 74 91.37 -29.77 -58.82
N ARG A 75 91.95 -30.95 -58.57
CA ARG A 75 91.43 -31.89 -57.58
C ARG A 75 91.54 -31.37 -56.15
N TYR A 76 92.65 -30.71 -55.79
CA TYR A 76 92.80 -30.07 -54.48
C TYR A 76 91.72 -29.00 -54.25
N VAL A 77 91.48 -28.12 -55.24
CA VAL A 77 90.42 -27.10 -55.17
C VAL A 77 89.03 -27.73 -55.08
N LEU A 78 88.76 -28.84 -55.78
CA LEU A 78 87.48 -29.56 -55.69
C LEU A 78 87.25 -30.21 -54.32
N ASP A 79 88.28 -30.80 -53.71
CA ASP A 79 88.20 -31.40 -52.37
C ASP A 79 88.01 -30.31 -51.30
N GLU A 80 88.73 -29.19 -51.37
CA GLU A 80 88.51 -28.01 -50.51
C GLU A 80 87.10 -27.41 -50.67
N LEU A 81 86.61 -27.25 -51.91
CA LEU A 81 85.24 -26.78 -52.16
C LEU A 81 84.16 -27.74 -51.65
N LYS A 82 84.45 -29.05 -51.67
CA LYS A 82 83.55 -30.08 -51.13
C LYS A 82 83.55 -30.04 -49.60
N GLN A 83 84.71 -29.92 -48.97
CA GLN A 83 84.83 -29.77 -47.51
C GLN A 83 84.15 -28.48 -47.04
N LEU A 84 84.44 -27.35 -47.68
CA LEU A 84 83.82 -26.06 -47.38
C LEU A 84 82.28 -26.08 -47.60
N ARG A 85 81.76 -26.88 -48.54
CA ARG A 85 80.31 -27.11 -48.67
C ARG A 85 79.74 -27.92 -47.49
N VAL A 86 80.46 -28.95 -47.02
CA VAL A 86 80.06 -29.74 -45.85
C VAL A 86 80.06 -28.86 -44.60
N ASP A 87 81.12 -28.09 -44.37
CA ASP A 87 81.26 -27.18 -43.24
C ASP A 87 80.18 -26.09 -43.26
N LEU A 88 79.92 -25.46 -44.41
CA LEU A 88 78.79 -24.52 -44.57
C LEU A 88 77.43 -25.19 -44.34
N SER A 89 77.25 -26.47 -44.68
CA SER A 89 75.99 -27.18 -44.42
C SER A 89 75.81 -27.50 -42.94
N ALA A 90 76.88 -27.86 -42.23
CA ALA A 90 76.88 -28.08 -40.79
C ALA A 90 76.63 -26.78 -40.01
N GLN A 91 77.32 -25.68 -40.36
CA GLN A 91 77.10 -24.36 -39.79
C GLN A 91 75.66 -23.87 -40.04
N LYS A 92 75.09 -24.10 -41.24
CA LYS A 92 73.68 -23.77 -41.50
C LYS A 92 72.73 -24.59 -40.65
N ALA A 93 72.97 -25.89 -40.46
CA ALA A 93 72.14 -26.72 -39.61
C ALA A 93 72.19 -26.25 -38.14
N GLU A 94 73.38 -25.95 -37.61
CA GLU A 94 73.55 -25.42 -36.25
C GLU A 94 72.86 -24.06 -36.08
N LEU A 95 73.03 -23.13 -37.02
CA LEU A 95 72.37 -21.82 -36.97
C LEU A 95 70.84 -21.93 -37.06
N ILE A 96 70.32 -22.81 -37.92
CA ILE A 96 68.88 -23.09 -37.99
C ILE A 96 68.38 -23.64 -36.66
N GLN A 97 69.09 -24.59 -36.06
CA GLN A 97 68.72 -25.14 -34.75
C GLN A 97 68.72 -24.05 -33.67
N GLN A 98 69.78 -23.23 -33.57
CA GLN A 98 69.83 -22.13 -32.59
C GLN A 98 68.73 -21.08 -32.79
N ILE A 99 68.31 -20.82 -34.03
CA ILE A 99 67.19 -19.90 -34.33
C ILE A 99 65.87 -20.53 -33.87
N VAL A 100 65.60 -21.79 -34.26
CA VAL A 100 64.39 -22.53 -33.87
C VAL A 100 64.29 -22.66 -32.35
N ASP A 101 65.37 -23.01 -31.67
CA ASP A 101 65.40 -23.12 -30.21
C ASP A 101 65.10 -21.76 -29.54
N ARG A 102 65.64 -20.64 -30.07
CA ARG A 102 65.31 -19.29 -29.57
C ARG A 102 63.86 -18.91 -29.84
N GLU A 103 63.34 -19.26 -31.00
CA GLU A 103 61.95 -18.97 -31.40
C GLU A 103 60.97 -19.74 -30.51
N ILE A 104 61.15 -21.05 -30.35
CA ILE A 104 60.37 -21.89 -29.42
C ILE A 104 60.43 -21.32 -28.00
N ASN A 105 61.63 -21.04 -27.45
CA ASN A 105 61.76 -20.46 -26.12
C ASN A 105 61.09 -19.09 -25.96
N SER A 106 60.96 -18.31 -27.05
CA SER A 106 60.25 -17.03 -27.05
C SER A 106 58.72 -17.21 -27.09
N ILE A 107 58.25 -18.20 -27.86
CA ILE A 107 56.85 -18.60 -27.96
C ILE A 107 56.39 -19.17 -26.62
N ASP A 108 57.14 -20.09 -26.01
CA ASP A 108 56.82 -20.70 -24.72
C ASP A 108 56.65 -19.66 -23.61
N ARG A 109 57.50 -18.62 -23.60
CA ARG A 109 57.34 -17.47 -22.68
C ARG A 109 56.03 -16.73 -22.96
N GLY A 110 55.73 -16.43 -24.22
CA GLY A 110 54.47 -15.77 -24.60
C GLY A 110 53.23 -16.59 -24.20
N VAL A 111 53.25 -17.90 -24.45
CA VAL A 111 52.19 -18.84 -24.07
C VAL A 111 52.05 -18.94 -22.54
N THR A 112 53.17 -18.96 -21.80
CA THR A 112 53.16 -18.96 -20.33
C THR A 112 52.52 -17.69 -19.79
N TYR A 113 52.93 -16.50 -20.26
CA TYR A 113 52.31 -15.23 -19.85
C TYR A 113 50.81 -15.15 -20.19
N ALA A 114 50.40 -15.67 -21.35
CA ALA A 114 48.99 -15.74 -21.73
C ALA A 114 48.20 -16.69 -20.80
N THR A 115 48.78 -17.84 -20.45
CA THR A 115 48.15 -18.83 -19.56
C THR A 115 48.04 -18.32 -18.13
N ASP A 116 49.10 -17.69 -17.61
CA ASP A 116 49.13 -17.08 -16.28
C ASP A 116 48.11 -15.93 -16.16
N THR A 117 48.09 -15.01 -17.13
CA THR A 117 47.13 -13.88 -17.11
C THR A 117 45.69 -14.36 -17.15
N VAL A 118 45.34 -15.32 -18.02
CA VAL A 118 44.02 -15.96 -18.06
C VAL A 118 43.69 -16.62 -16.70
N THR A 119 44.65 -17.30 -16.09
CA THR A 119 44.48 -17.95 -14.78
C THR A 119 44.24 -16.94 -13.66
N TYR A 120 44.97 -15.82 -13.63
CA TYR A 120 44.72 -14.72 -12.69
C TYR A 120 43.35 -14.06 -12.90
N PHE A 121 42.89 -13.87 -14.14
CA PHE A 121 41.54 -13.39 -14.41
C PHE A 121 40.47 -14.35 -13.88
N PHE A 122 40.64 -15.67 -14.05
CA PHE A 122 39.74 -16.66 -13.45
C PHE A 122 39.72 -16.58 -11.91
N TYR A 123 40.87 -16.43 -11.25
CA TYR A 123 40.91 -16.24 -9.80
C TYR A 123 40.26 -14.93 -9.33
N LEU A 124 40.43 -13.83 -10.06
CA LEU A 124 39.74 -12.57 -9.75
C LEU A 124 38.22 -12.69 -9.88
N ILE A 125 37.73 -13.36 -10.93
CA ILE A 125 36.30 -13.63 -11.13
C ILE A 125 35.76 -14.57 -10.04
N ALA A 126 36.51 -15.61 -9.67
CA ALA A 126 36.15 -16.54 -8.59
C ALA A 126 36.09 -15.82 -7.23
N ALA A 127 37.06 -14.96 -6.92
CA ALA A 127 37.06 -14.16 -5.69
C ALA A 127 35.88 -13.16 -5.66
N ALA A 128 35.66 -12.42 -6.75
CA ALA A 128 34.57 -11.47 -6.86
C ALA A 128 33.18 -12.13 -6.76
N SER A 129 32.99 -13.28 -7.41
CA SER A 129 31.74 -14.05 -7.32
C SER A 129 31.52 -14.66 -5.94
N SER A 130 32.57 -15.17 -5.28
CA SER A 130 32.47 -15.65 -3.89
C SER A 130 32.05 -14.53 -2.93
N VAL A 131 32.61 -13.33 -3.06
CA VAL A 131 32.22 -12.16 -2.26
C VAL A 131 30.78 -11.74 -2.58
N LEU A 132 30.40 -11.71 -3.85
CA LEU A 132 29.03 -11.38 -4.29
C LEU A 132 27.99 -12.34 -3.69
N VAL A 133 28.28 -13.64 -3.65
CA VAL A 133 27.38 -14.65 -3.07
C VAL A 133 27.24 -14.48 -1.55
N LEU A 134 28.34 -14.24 -0.83
CA LEU A 134 28.31 -14.03 0.62
C LEU A 134 27.52 -12.77 1.01
N VAL A 135 27.81 -11.63 0.34
CA VAL A 135 27.11 -10.36 0.58
C VAL A 135 25.65 -10.43 0.12
N GLY A 136 25.39 -11.04 -1.04
CA GLY A 136 24.06 -11.22 -1.60
C GLY A 136 23.17 -12.11 -0.71
N TRP A 137 23.69 -13.22 -0.20
CA TRP A 137 22.94 -14.10 0.70
C TRP A 137 22.55 -13.40 2.00
N ASN A 138 23.48 -12.68 2.65
CA ASN A 138 23.17 -11.96 3.88
C ASN A 138 22.17 -10.82 3.64
N SER A 139 22.32 -10.07 2.54
CA SER A 139 21.38 -9.02 2.15
C SER A 139 19.96 -9.55 1.87
N ILE A 140 19.83 -10.64 1.10
CA ILE A 140 18.53 -11.27 0.81
C ILE A 140 17.86 -11.76 2.11
N ARG A 141 18.63 -12.33 3.03
CA ARG A 141 18.14 -12.75 4.35
C ARG A 141 17.64 -11.56 5.16
N GLU A 142 18.45 -10.50 5.29
CA GLU A 142 18.05 -9.29 6.00
C GLU A 142 16.81 -8.62 5.41
N ILE A 143 16.67 -8.59 4.08
CA ILE A 143 15.48 -8.07 3.40
C ILE A 143 14.27 -8.94 3.74
N LYS A 144 14.39 -10.27 3.67
CA LYS A 144 13.31 -11.19 4.03
C LYS A 144 12.87 -11.01 5.48
N ASP A 145 13.82 -10.97 6.42
CA ASP A 145 13.53 -10.84 7.85
C ASP A 145 12.86 -9.47 8.15
N LYS A 146 13.33 -8.37 7.54
CA LYS A 146 12.71 -7.03 7.64
C LYS A 146 11.30 -6.98 7.02
N VAL A 147 11.09 -7.62 5.86
CA VAL A 147 9.78 -7.66 5.19
C VAL A 147 8.77 -8.44 6.01
N HIS A 148 9.17 -9.57 6.63
CA HIS A 148 8.31 -10.28 7.57
C HIS A 148 7.97 -9.42 8.79
N SER A 149 8.95 -8.81 9.46
CA SER A 149 8.68 -7.99 10.65
C SER A 149 7.76 -6.80 10.36
N LEU A 150 7.91 -6.14 9.20
CA LEU A 150 7.04 -5.03 8.79
C LEU A 150 5.63 -5.52 8.43
N ALA A 151 5.51 -6.68 7.77
CA ALA A 151 4.21 -7.28 7.48
C ALA A 151 3.49 -7.66 8.78
N ASP A 152 4.17 -8.30 9.72
CA ASP A 152 3.63 -8.69 11.02
C ASP A 152 3.19 -7.46 11.85
N GLU A 153 3.97 -6.37 11.82
CA GLU A 153 3.62 -5.11 12.50
C GLU A 153 2.38 -4.44 11.88
N GLU A 154 2.28 -4.36 10.56
CA GLU A 154 1.09 -3.81 9.87
C GLU A 154 -0.14 -4.70 10.04
N ILE A 155 0.03 -6.03 10.02
CA ILE A 155 -1.05 -6.98 10.33
C ILE A 155 -1.53 -6.77 11.78
N ALA A 156 -0.63 -6.62 12.75
CA ALA A 156 -0.99 -6.37 14.14
C ALA A 156 -1.73 -5.03 14.33
N LYS A 157 -1.29 -3.96 13.64
CA LYS A 157 -2.01 -2.66 13.61
C LYS A 157 -3.41 -2.80 13.03
N LEU A 158 -3.56 -3.48 11.90
CA LEU A 158 -4.85 -3.73 11.26
C LEU A 158 -5.78 -4.55 12.16
N VAL A 159 -5.30 -5.68 12.72
CA VAL A 159 -6.08 -6.52 13.64
C VAL A 159 -6.59 -5.70 14.82
N LYS A 160 -5.72 -4.90 15.46
CA LYS A 160 -6.13 -4.01 16.56
C LYS A 160 -7.18 -2.98 16.12
N GLN A 161 -7.02 -2.36 14.95
CA GLN A 161 -8.01 -1.41 14.43
C GLN A 161 -9.38 -2.07 14.14
N TYR A 162 -9.36 -3.31 13.65
CA TYR A 162 -10.59 -4.09 13.44
C TYR A 162 -11.23 -4.54 14.76
N GLU A 163 -10.43 -4.91 15.76
CA GLU A 163 -10.89 -5.25 17.12
C GLU A 163 -11.56 -4.05 17.80
N GLU A 164 -10.93 -2.87 17.78
CA GLU A 164 -11.50 -1.62 18.30
C GLU A 164 -12.82 -1.24 17.59
N ARG A 165 -12.88 -1.40 16.26
CA ARG A 165 -14.12 -1.18 15.49
C ARG A 165 -15.20 -2.20 15.82
N LEU A 166 -14.85 -3.47 15.94
CA LEU A 166 -15.80 -4.55 16.24
C LEU A 166 -16.39 -4.35 17.64
N TYR A 167 -15.55 -4.04 18.63
CA TYR A 167 -15.98 -3.70 19.99
C TYR A 167 -16.92 -2.49 20.02
N TYR A 168 -16.64 -1.44 19.24
CA TYR A 168 -17.54 -0.29 19.12
C TYR A 168 -18.89 -0.67 18.50
N ILE A 169 -18.88 -1.48 17.43
CA ILE A 169 -20.11 -1.96 16.77
C ILE A 169 -20.93 -2.84 17.72
N GLU A 170 -20.28 -3.77 18.42
CA GLU A 170 -20.91 -4.64 19.42
C GLU A 170 -21.57 -3.82 20.54
N LYS A 171 -20.85 -2.83 21.10
CA LYS A 171 -21.39 -1.92 22.12
C LYS A 171 -22.63 -1.16 21.63
N GLN A 172 -22.59 -0.66 20.39
CA GLN A 172 -23.72 0.04 19.77
C GLN A 172 -24.92 -0.90 19.51
N LEU A 173 -24.66 -2.13 19.06
CA LEU A 173 -25.70 -3.15 18.87
C LEU A 173 -26.33 -3.54 20.20
N ASN A 174 -25.55 -3.82 21.24
CA ASN A 174 -26.06 -4.18 22.56
C ASN A 174 -26.92 -3.06 23.17
N GLN A 175 -26.50 -1.79 23.04
CA GLN A 175 -27.30 -0.65 23.48
C GLN A 175 -28.62 -0.54 22.71
N LYS A 176 -28.59 -0.64 21.36
CA LYS A 176 -29.80 -0.58 20.53
C LYS A 176 -30.74 -1.75 20.80
N THR A 177 -30.22 -2.97 20.94
CA THR A 177 -31.02 -4.16 21.28
C THR A 177 -31.70 -4.01 22.63
N ARG A 178 -31.03 -3.41 23.62
CA ARG A 178 -31.65 -3.09 24.91
C ARG A 178 -32.83 -2.12 24.76
N HIS A 179 -32.63 -0.98 24.09
CA HIS A 179 -33.71 -0.02 23.85
C HIS A 179 -34.86 -0.62 23.02
N ILE A 180 -34.58 -1.44 22.01
CA ILE A 180 -35.61 -2.14 21.24
C ILE A 180 -36.43 -3.08 22.15
N LYS A 181 -35.78 -3.77 23.10
CA LYS A 181 -36.47 -4.66 24.04
C LYS A 181 -37.32 -3.89 25.06
N GLU A 182 -36.81 -2.76 25.56
CA GLU A 182 -37.52 -1.86 26.48
C GLU A 182 -38.77 -1.27 25.76
N ASN A 183 -38.59 -0.64 24.60
CA ASN A 183 -39.70 -0.11 23.80
C ASN A 183 -40.72 -1.19 23.39
N LYS A 184 -40.28 -2.42 23.10
CA LYS A 184 -41.20 -3.52 22.76
C LYS A 184 -42.10 -3.88 23.95
N ALA A 185 -41.56 -3.91 25.16
CA ALA A 185 -42.36 -4.16 26.36
C ALA A 185 -43.37 -3.03 26.63
N GLU A 186 -42.99 -1.77 26.41
CA GLU A 186 -43.90 -0.61 26.51
C GLU A 186 -45.03 -0.68 25.47
N ILE A 187 -44.72 -1.07 24.23
CA ILE A 187 -45.71 -1.26 23.16
C ILE A 187 -46.65 -2.43 23.50
N GLU A 188 -46.12 -3.55 23.98
CA GLU A 188 -46.93 -4.72 24.40
C GLU A 188 -47.88 -4.35 25.54
N LEU A 189 -47.40 -3.65 26.57
CA LEU A 189 -48.23 -3.14 27.67
C LEU A 189 -49.33 -2.19 27.18
N THR A 190 -48.98 -1.26 26.28
CA THR A 190 -49.94 -0.31 25.71
C THR A 190 -51.01 -1.02 24.89
N GLN A 191 -50.63 -2.02 24.08
CA GLN A 191 -51.55 -2.84 23.30
C GLN A 191 -52.45 -3.70 24.18
N GLU A 192 -51.91 -4.27 25.27
CA GLU A 192 -52.69 -5.02 26.26
C GLU A 192 -53.75 -4.12 26.91
N ILE A 193 -53.35 -2.96 27.43
CA ILE A 193 -54.26 -1.95 28.00
C ILE A 193 -55.33 -1.53 26.99
N GLN A 194 -54.97 -1.22 25.74
CA GLN A 194 -55.93 -0.89 24.68
C GLN A 194 -56.91 -2.03 24.37
N SER A 195 -56.45 -3.29 24.40
CA SER A 195 -57.31 -4.45 24.19
C SER A 195 -58.30 -4.68 25.33
N LEU A 196 -57.89 -4.37 26.56
CA LEU A 196 -58.76 -4.40 27.75
C LEU A 196 -59.81 -3.28 27.67
N TRP A 197 -59.41 -2.06 27.32
CA TRP A 197 -60.34 -0.94 27.08
C TRP A 197 -61.39 -1.26 26.03
N LEU A 198 -60.97 -1.83 24.89
CA LEU A 198 -61.89 -2.24 23.83
C LEU A 198 -62.87 -3.32 24.30
N ARG A 199 -62.41 -4.28 25.12
CA ARG A 199 -63.30 -5.30 25.71
C ARG A 199 -64.27 -4.68 26.72
N ALA A 200 -63.82 -3.78 27.60
CA ALA A 200 -64.68 -3.12 28.58
C ALA A 200 -65.82 -2.32 27.91
N GLY A 201 -65.54 -1.67 26.77
CA GLY A 201 -66.56 -0.97 25.98
C GLY A 201 -67.51 -1.88 25.18
N GLN A 202 -67.14 -3.15 24.96
CA GLN A 202 -67.97 -4.15 24.26
C GLN A 202 -68.77 -5.06 25.20
N ASP A 203 -68.32 -5.24 26.44
CA ASP A 203 -68.97 -6.12 27.41
C ASP A 203 -70.24 -5.49 27.99
N ASN A 204 -71.38 -6.11 27.69
CA ASN A 204 -72.70 -5.70 28.19
C ASN A 204 -72.96 -6.10 29.67
N ASN A 205 -72.05 -6.86 30.30
CA ASN A 205 -72.16 -7.24 31.71
C ASN A 205 -71.29 -6.34 32.58
N ILE A 206 -71.96 -5.55 33.42
CA ILE A 206 -71.34 -4.52 34.27
C ILE A 206 -70.31 -5.12 35.25
N HIS A 207 -70.57 -6.29 35.82
CA HIS A 207 -69.59 -6.98 36.68
C HIS A 207 -68.31 -7.38 35.91
N ASN A 208 -68.44 -7.72 34.62
CA ASN A 208 -67.28 -7.99 33.78
C ASN A 208 -66.52 -6.70 33.44
N LYS A 209 -67.21 -5.60 33.11
CA LYS A 209 -66.59 -4.28 32.91
C LYS A 209 -65.68 -3.91 34.10
N ILE A 210 -66.21 -4.00 35.32
CA ILE A 210 -65.48 -3.72 36.57
C ILE A 210 -64.26 -4.64 36.71
N SER A 211 -64.40 -5.94 36.44
CA SER A 211 -63.28 -6.90 36.47
C SER A 211 -62.21 -6.61 35.41
N ILE A 212 -62.55 -5.96 34.30
CA ILE A 212 -61.60 -5.55 33.26
C ILE A 212 -60.92 -4.23 33.64
N TYR A 213 -61.64 -3.26 34.19
CA TYR A 213 -61.01 -2.07 34.79
C TYR A 213 -60.06 -2.44 35.92
N ASP A 214 -60.37 -3.45 36.74
CA ASP A 214 -59.44 -4.01 37.73
C ASP A 214 -58.21 -4.73 37.13
N GLN A 215 -58.24 -5.11 35.85
CA GLN A 215 -57.06 -5.58 35.13
C GLN A 215 -56.24 -4.40 34.58
N ILE A 216 -56.89 -3.38 34.02
CA ILE A 216 -56.23 -2.15 33.57
C ILE A 216 -55.51 -1.46 34.74
N LEU A 217 -56.17 -1.33 35.90
CA LEU A 217 -55.59 -0.72 37.09
C LEU A 217 -54.47 -1.55 37.75
N LYS A 218 -54.36 -2.86 37.45
CA LYS A 218 -53.17 -3.65 37.84
C LYS A 218 -51.96 -3.36 36.95
N LEU A 219 -52.19 -3.02 35.69
CA LEU A 219 -51.15 -2.67 34.72
C LEU A 219 -50.73 -1.19 34.85
N LYS A 220 -51.68 -0.29 35.11
CA LYS A 220 -51.49 1.15 35.30
C LYS A 220 -52.32 1.65 36.49
N PRO A 221 -51.80 1.58 37.73
CA PRO A 221 -52.55 1.93 38.95
C PRO A 221 -53.01 3.39 39.04
N GLU A 222 -52.30 4.30 38.37
CA GLU A 222 -52.57 5.74 38.37
C GLU A 222 -53.39 6.17 37.14
N ASP A 223 -54.10 5.24 36.49
CA ASP A 223 -54.92 5.54 35.31
C ASP A 223 -56.26 6.18 35.69
N CYS A 224 -56.25 7.50 35.83
CA CYS A 224 -57.42 8.27 36.28
C CYS A 224 -58.68 8.00 35.42
N GLU A 225 -58.52 7.87 34.09
CA GLU A 225 -59.62 7.48 33.20
C GLU A 225 -60.23 6.14 33.63
N ALA A 226 -59.43 5.08 33.77
CA ALA A 226 -59.91 3.76 34.16
C ALA A 226 -60.59 3.74 35.55
N ILE A 227 -60.17 4.60 36.49
CA ILE A 227 -60.85 4.76 37.78
C ILE A 227 -62.24 5.41 37.59
N THR A 228 -62.35 6.46 36.77
CA THR A 228 -63.66 7.12 36.52
C THR A 228 -64.63 6.23 35.75
N TYR A 229 -64.18 5.51 34.72
CA TYR A 229 -65.02 4.56 33.99
C TYR A 229 -65.38 3.30 34.80
N LYS A 230 -64.55 2.94 35.81
CA LYS A 230 -64.95 1.97 36.83
C LYS A 230 -66.05 2.53 37.74
N ALA A 231 -65.96 3.80 38.15
CA ALA A 231 -66.99 4.44 38.97
C ALA A 231 -68.34 4.52 38.25
N ASP A 232 -68.33 4.85 36.96
CA ASP A 232 -69.47 4.81 36.04
C ASP A 232 -70.16 3.42 36.03
N ALA A 233 -69.39 2.35 35.77
CA ALA A 233 -69.89 0.98 35.85
C ALA A 233 -70.39 0.59 37.27
N VAL A 234 -69.86 1.20 38.33
CA VAL A 234 -70.34 0.97 39.71
C VAL A 234 -71.66 1.73 39.98
N LEU A 235 -71.92 2.85 39.30
CA LEU A 235 -73.22 3.52 39.30
C LEU A 235 -74.27 2.71 38.52
N GLU A 236 -73.92 2.11 37.39
CA GLU A 236 -74.79 1.15 36.68
C GLU A 236 -75.20 -0.05 37.57
N LEU A 237 -74.38 -0.43 38.57
CA LEU A 237 -74.72 -1.44 39.58
C LEU A 237 -75.54 -0.92 40.77
N ASN A 238 -75.90 0.36 40.79
CA ASN A 238 -76.60 1.02 41.90
C ASN A 238 -75.82 0.98 43.24
N GLU A 239 -74.49 1.13 43.19
CA GLU A 239 -73.58 1.19 44.37
C GLU A 239 -72.91 2.58 44.51
N PRO A 240 -73.68 3.68 44.66
CA PRO A 240 -73.17 5.05 44.51
C PRO A 240 -72.16 5.48 45.58
N GLN A 241 -72.17 4.86 46.77
CA GLN A 241 -71.14 5.10 47.79
C GLN A 241 -69.76 4.64 47.32
N TRP A 242 -69.68 3.52 46.59
CA TRP A 242 -68.41 3.02 46.07
C TRP A 242 -67.94 3.85 44.87
N ALA A 243 -68.85 4.25 43.98
CA ALA A 243 -68.55 5.16 42.87
C ALA A 243 -67.99 6.51 43.37
N ALA A 244 -68.62 7.14 44.36
CA ALA A 244 -68.12 8.39 44.95
C ALA A 244 -66.68 8.24 45.51
N ASN A 245 -66.39 7.13 46.20
CA ASN A 245 -65.05 6.84 46.71
C ASN A 245 -64.02 6.63 45.58
N LEU A 246 -64.41 6.03 44.45
CA LEU A 246 -63.54 5.88 43.27
C LEU A 246 -63.29 7.23 42.59
N CYS A 247 -64.31 8.08 42.42
CA CYS A 247 -64.12 9.41 41.83
C CYS A 247 -63.27 10.33 42.71
N HIS A 248 -63.38 10.26 44.04
CA HIS A 248 -62.46 10.97 44.95
C HIS A 248 -61.01 10.47 44.83
N GLN A 249 -60.79 9.18 44.56
CA GLN A 249 -59.45 8.64 44.24
C GLN A 249 -58.94 9.14 42.89
N ALA A 250 -59.81 9.21 41.87
CA ALA A 250 -59.48 9.77 40.57
C ALA A 250 -59.06 11.25 40.68
N LEU A 251 -59.82 12.07 41.42
CA LEU A 251 -59.49 13.48 41.68
C LEU A 251 -58.22 13.69 42.53
N ALA A 252 -57.82 12.71 43.34
CA ALA A 252 -56.55 12.76 44.06
C ALA A 252 -55.33 12.56 43.12
N ILE A 253 -55.54 11.94 41.94
CA ILE A 253 -54.52 11.74 40.90
C ILE A 253 -54.55 12.88 39.89
N ASP A 254 -55.74 13.23 39.39
CA ASP A 254 -55.97 14.37 38.49
C ASP A 254 -57.11 15.27 39.02
N PRO A 255 -56.77 16.36 39.73
CA PRO A 255 -57.73 17.31 40.27
C PRO A 255 -58.54 18.09 39.22
N GLU A 256 -58.17 18.03 37.94
CA GLU A 256 -58.84 18.74 36.85
C GLU A 256 -59.69 17.81 35.96
N ASN A 257 -59.84 16.53 36.34
CA ASN A 257 -60.67 15.59 35.60
C ASN A 257 -62.18 15.93 35.72
N GLY A 258 -62.71 16.62 34.71
CA GLY A 258 -64.13 16.96 34.60
C GLY A 258 -65.08 15.74 34.60
N HIS A 259 -64.64 14.58 34.11
CA HIS A 259 -65.44 13.34 34.13
C HIS A 259 -65.62 12.83 35.57
N ALA A 260 -64.57 12.91 36.40
CA ALA A 260 -64.65 12.52 37.80
C ALA A 260 -65.64 13.39 38.59
N PHE A 261 -65.67 14.70 38.33
CA PHE A 261 -66.67 15.61 38.91
C PHE A 261 -68.09 15.33 38.42
N TYR A 262 -68.28 15.03 37.13
CA TYR A 262 -69.58 14.64 36.60
C TYR A 262 -70.11 13.36 37.26
N GLN A 263 -69.27 12.33 37.34
CA GLN A 263 -69.62 11.06 37.97
C GLN A 263 -69.84 11.19 39.49
N LEU A 264 -69.19 12.15 40.16
CA LEU A 264 -69.56 12.54 41.54
C LEU A 264 -70.96 13.14 41.61
N ALA A 265 -71.34 14.04 40.69
CA ALA A 265 -72.71 14.59 40.67
C ALA A 265 -73.76 13.49 40.51
N CYS A 266 -73.56 12.53 39.60
CA CYS A 266 -74.45 11.38 39.45
C CYS A 266 -74.48 10.51 40.72
N ALA A 267 -73.33 10.19 41.32
CA ALA A 267 -73.24 9.42 42.57
C ALA A 267 -73.96 10.09 43.75
N TYR A 268 -73.78 11.41 43.95
CA TYR A 268 -74.42 12.14 45.03
C TYR A 268 -75.93 12.33 44.79
N THR A 269 -76.37 12.40 43.53
CA THR A 269 -77.81 12.39 43.18
C THR A 269 -78.47 11.06 43.56
N ALA A 270 -77.83 9.94 43.25
CA ALA A 270 -78.29 8.61 43.66
C ALA A 270 -78.26 8.38 45.19
N LEU A 271 -77.50 9.19 45.93
CA LEU A 271 -77.48 9.23 47.40
C LEU A 271 -78.49 10.23 48.01
N ASP A 272 -79.35 10.86 47.19
CA ASP A 272 -80.31 11.91 47.57
C ASP A 272 -79.65 13.16 48.20
N ARG A 273 -78.35 13.38 47.94
CA ARG A 273 -77.55 14.53 48.42
C ARG A 273 -77.48 15.60 47.35
N LYS A 274 -78.63 16.21 47.07
CA LYS A 274 -78.86 17.04 45.87
C LYS A 274 -78.04 18.33 45.83
N GLU A 275 -77.82 18.97 46.97
CA GLU A 275 -77.03 20.20 47.08
C GLU A 275 -75.54 19.94 46.78
N GLU A 276 -74.99 18.84 47.30
CA GLU A 276 -73.61 18.42 47.00
C GLU A 276 -73.47 18.00 45.52
N ALA A 277 -74.47 17.31 44.96
CA ALA A 277 -74.48 16.94 43.55
C ALA A 277 -74.41 18.15 42.61
N ILE A 278 -75.19 19.21 42.89
CA ILE A 278 -75.17 20.46 42.10
C ILE A 278 -73.80 21.15 42.19
N GLN A 279 -73.16 21.16 43.35
CA GLN A 279 -71.81 21.73 43.49
C GLN A 279 -70.78 20.99 42.63
N TYR A 280 -70.77 19.66 42.66
CA TYR A 280 -69.87 18.87 41.79
C TYR A 280 -70.21 19.03 40.30
N LEU A 281 -71.49 19.16 39.96
CA LEU A 281 -71.93 19.42 38.58
C LEU A 281 -71.43 20.80 38.09
N GLN A 282 -71.49 21.84 38.91
CA GLN A 282 -70.88 23.15 38.61
C GLN A 282 -69.37 23.05 38.40
N GLU A 283 -68.66 22.27 39.23
CA GLU A 283 -67.22 22.06 39.11
C GLU A 283 -66.85 21.23 37.86
N ALA A 284 -67.70 20.30 37.41
CA ALA A 284 -67.55 19.61 36.13
C ALA A 284 -67.73 20.56 34.94
N LEU A 285 -68.79 21.38 34.97
CA LEU A 285 -69.14 22.34 33.92
C LEU A 285 -68.10 23.47 33.76
N LYS A 286 -67.42 23.88 34.84
CA LYS A 286 -66.28 24.82 34.77
C LYS A 286 -65.07 24.26 34.03
N ARG A 287 -64.91 22.93 34.02
CA ARG A 287 -63.75 22.22 33.45
C ARG A 287 -64.00 21.74 32.03
N SER A 288 -65.21 21.27 31.75
CA SER A 288 -65.64 20.95 30.38
C SER A 288 -67.08 21.33 30.13
N ASP A 289 -67.28 22.22 29.16
CA ASP A 289 -68.58 22.59 28.63
C ASP A 289 -69.32 21.41 27.97
N THR A 290 -68.62 20.32 27.61
CA THR A 290 -69.22 19.14 26.95
C THR A 290 -70.35 18.52 27.77
N TYR A 291 -70.26 18.55 29.11
CA TYR A 291 -71.25 17.93 29.99
C TYR A 291 -72.60 18.66 30.01
N LYS A 292 -72.71 19.89 29.45
CA LYS A 292 -73.97 20.64 29.36
C LYS A 292 -75.05 19.88 28.58
N ASP A 293 -74.67 19.31 27.46
CA ASP A 293 -75.60 18.59 26.58
C ASP A 293 -75.96 17.22 27.18
N TYR A 294 -74.98 16.51 27.77
CA TYR A 294 -75.18 15.20 28.40
C TYR A 294 -76.07 15.29 29.65
N MET A 295 -75.84 16.28 30.51
CA MET A 295 -76.57 16.52 31.76
C MET A 295 -78.10 16.60 31.60
N LEU A 296 -78.59 17.09 30.45
CA LEU A 296 -80.01 17.18 30.14
C LEU A 296 -80.63 15.84 29.71
N SER A 297 -79.79 14.91 29.22
CA SER A 297 -80.20 13.61 28.68
C SER A 297 -79.98 12.44 29.64
N ASP A 298 -79.25 12.67 30.74
CA ASP A 298 -78.84 11.64 31.69
C ASP A 298 -79.99 11.27 32.66
N GLU A 299 -80.37 9.98 32.67
CA GLU A 299 -81.41 9.46 33.55
C GLU A 299 -81.05 9.59 35.04
N ALA A 300 -79.75 9.58 35.39
CA ALA A 300 -79.29 9.68 36.77
C ALA A 300 -79.51 11.08 37.38
N LEU A 301 -79.62 12.13 36.55
CA LEU A 301 -79.74 13.53 37.00
C LEU A 301 -81.19 14.05 36.99
N VAL A 302 -82.16 13.26 36.50
CA VAL A 302 -83.60 13.58 36.55
C VAL A 302 -84.07 14.06 37.94
N PRO A 303 -83.65 13.49 39.08
CA PRO A 303 -84.06 13.98 40.41
C PRO A 303 -83.56 15.39 40.79
N LEU A 304 -82.66 16.00 40.00
CA LEU A 304 -82.19 17.37 40.16
C LEU A 304 -82.93 18.37 39.26
N HIS A 305 -83.60 17.93 38.19
CA HIS A 305 -84.23 18.81 37.20
C HIS A 305 -85.29 19.75 37.80
N ASP A 306 -85.89 19.36 38.92
CA ASP A 306 -86.89 20.17 39.62
C ASP A 306 -86.28 21.39 40.34
N LEU A 307 -84.99 21.35 40.69
CA LEU A 307 -84.32 22.38 41.50
C LEU A 307 -84.05 23.66 40.70
N GLU A 308 -84.25 24.82 41.33
CA GLU A 308 -83.98 26.13 40.70
C GLU A 308 -82.50 26.28 40.34
N GLU A 309 -81.59 25.82 41.19
CA GLU A 309 -80.15 25.89 40.94
C GLU A 309 -79.76 25.13 39.66
N PHE A 310 -80.30 23.92 39.42
CA PHE A 310 -80.05 23.16 38.18
C PHE A 310 -80.52 23.92 36.94
N LYS A 311 -81.70 24.57 37.02
CA LYS A 311 -82.26 25.41 35.94
C LYS A 311 -81.42 26.66 35.64
N THR A 312 -80.59 27.13 36.58
CA THR A 312 -79.64 28.23 36.30
C THR A 312 -78.37 27.78 35.58
N LEU A 313 -78.04 26.48 35.61
CA LEU A 313 -76.87 25.92 34.92
C LEU A 313 -77.16 25.59 33.45
N THR A 314 -78.42 25.30 33.15
CA THR A 314 -78.91 25.18 31.77
C THR A 314 -79.10 26.58 31.17
N PRO A 315 -78.41 26.96 30.07
CA PRO A 315 -78.75 28.19 29.38
C PRO A 315 -80.17 28.08 28.82
N SER A 316 -81.01 29.08 29.06
CA SER A 316 -82.30 29.19 28.39
C SER A 316 -82.07 29.31 26.88
N ALA A 317 -82.73 28.44 26.10
CA ALA A 317 -82.83 28.56 24.65
C ALA A 317 -83.57 29.85 24.24
#